data_AF-A0A7J4S5A9-F1
#
_entry.id   AF-A0A7J4S5A9-F1
#
_cell.length_a   1.000
_cell.length_b   1.000
_cell.length_c   1.000
_cell.angle_alpha   90.00
_cell.angle_beta   90.00
_cell.angle_gamma   90.00
#
_symmetry.space_group_name_H-M   'P 1'
#
loop_
_entity.id
_entity.type
_entity.pdbx_description
1 polymer ?
#
loop_
_entity_poly.entity_id
_entity_poly.type
_entity_poly.pdbx_seq_one_letter_code
_entity_poly.pdbx_strand_id
1 'polypeptide(L)' 'MATTTTTISLRKETKEMLRRLGSKDQTYDEVIRDLIERASIKELEARWNRILEDEEFIPLDEL' A
#
# COMPACT_ATOMS: atom_id res chain seq x y z
N MET A 1 22.95 8.23 2.78
CA MET A 1 22.60 6.99 3.52
C MET A 1 22.86 5.84 2.57
N ALA A 2 23.74 4.90 2.92
CA ALA A 2 24.04 3.77 2.03
C ALA A 2 22.76 2.95 1.80
N THR A 3 22.27 2.91 0.56
CA THR A 3 21.14 2.07 0.16
C THR A 3 21.60 0.62 0.13
N THR A 4 21.52 -0.05 1.27
CA THR A 4 21.73 -1.50 1.35
C THR A 4 20.62 -2.20 0.58
N THR A 5 20.98 -2.84 -0.52
CA THR A 5 20.05 -3.64 -1.32
C THR A 5 20.02 -5.08 -0.81
N THR A 6 18.83 -5.67 -0.80
CA THR A 6 18.62 -7.07 -0.41
C THR A 6 18.06 -7.83 -1.60
N THR A 7 18.62 -9.00 -1.88
CA THR A 7 18.10 -9.89 -2.93
C THR A 7 16.94 -10.71 -2.39
N ILE A 8 15.80 -10.66 -3.10
CA ILE A 8 14.64 -11.50 -2.82
C ILE A 8 14.36 -12.40 -4.03
N SER A 9 13.95 -13.64 -3.74
CA SER A 9 13.54 -14.58 -4.78
C SER A 9 12.07 -14.35 -5.13
N LEU A 10 11.78 -14.21 -6.42
CA LEU A 10 10.42 -14.02 -6.95
C LEU A 10 10.15 -15.06 -8.04
N ARG A 11 8.87 -15.43 -8.19
CA ARG A 11 8.44 -16.23 -9.35
C ARG A 11 8.60 -15.39 -10.63
N LYS A 12 8.87 -16.05 -11.75
CA LYS A 12 8.99 -15.37 -13.07
C LYS A 12 7.73 -14.59 -13.41
N GLU A 13 6.56 -15.17 -13.13
CA GLU A 13 5.26 -14.54 -13.33
C GLU A 13 5.12 -13.25 -12.51
N THR A 14 5.51 -13.26 -11.23
CA THR A 14 5.47 -12.07 -10.37
C THR A 14 6.37 -10.96 -10.88
N LYS A 15 7.58 -11.29 -11.36
CA LYS A 15 8.48 -10.32 -11.99
C LYS A 15 7.87 -9.68 -13.24
N GLU A 16 7.18 -10.46 -14.07
CA GLU A 16 6.48 -9.96 -15.24
C GLU A 16 5.30 -9.05 -14.87
N MET A 17 4.56 -9.38 -13.80
CA MET A 17 3.51 -8.49 -13.31
C MET A 17 4.09 -7.14 -12.86
N LEU A 18 5.17 -7.15 -12.07
CA LEU A 18 5.84 -5.92 -11.63
C LEU A 18 6.32 -5.08 -12.82
N ARG A 19 6.83 -5.73 -13.87
CA ARG A 19 7.26 -5.06 -15.10
C ARG A 19 6.11 -4.40 -15.86
N ARG A 20 4.92 -5.00 -15.85
CA ARG A 20 3.71 -4.44 -16.48
C ARG A 20 3.08 -3.32 -15.65
N LEU A 21 3.24 -3.38 -14.33
CA LEU A 21 2.73 -2.38 -13.38
C LEU A 21 3.59 -1.10 -13.35
N GLY A 22 4.90 -1.23 -13.51
CA GLY A 22 5.81 -0.09 -13.53
C GLY A 22 5.69 0.78 -14.79
N SER A 23 5.96 2.08 -14.63
CA SER A 23 6.10 3.01 -15.74
C SER A 23 7.49 2.91 -16.39
N LYS A 24 7.64 3.48 -17.59
CA LYS A 24 8.95 3.63 -18.22
C LYS A 24 9.85 4.43 -17.26
N ASP A 25 10.98 3.84 -16.88
CA ASP A 25 11.97 4.38 -15.92
C ASP A 25 11.73 4.15 -14.42
N GLN A 26 10.69 3.38 -14.02
CA GLN A 26 10.57 2.91 -12.63
C GLN A 26 11.38 1.63 -12.37
N THR A 27 12.04 1.58 -11.22
CA THR A 27 12.72 0.38 -10.69
C THR A 27 11.72 -0.58 -10.04
N TYR A 28 12.10 -1.85 -9.93
CA TYR A 28 11.28 -2.83 -9.19
C TYR A 28 11.10 -2.46 -7.72
N ASP A 29 12.09 -1.81 -7.10
CA ASP A 29 12.00 -1.35 -5.71
C ASP A 29 10.92 -0.27 -5.56
N GLU A 30 10.90 0.73 -6.45
CA GLU A 30 9.87 1.78 -6.45
C GLU A 30 8.47 1.20 -6.67
N VAL A 31 8.30 0.28 -7.63
CA VAL A 31 7.01 -0.38 -7.87
C VAL A 31 6.56 -1.17 -6.64
N ILE A 32 7.47 -1.87 -5.96
CA ILE A 32 7.15 -2.62 -4.74
C ILE A 32 6.74 -1.65 -3.62
N ARG A 33 7.45 -0.54 -3.44
CA ARG A 33 7.11 0.47 -2.41
C ARG A 33 5.74 1.10 -2.66
N ASP A 34 5.44 1.48 -3.90
CA ASP A 34 4.13 2.01 -4.30
C ASP A 34 3.00 1.00 -4.01
N LEU A 35 3.23 -0.29 -4.28
CA LEU A 35 2.26 -1.34 -4.00
C LEU A 35 2.03 -1.55 -2.51
N ILE A 36 3.10 -1.51 -1.70
CA ILE A 36 3.02 -1.61 -0.24
C ILE A 36 2.21 -0.43 0.32
N GLU A 37 2.51 0.80 -0.11
CA GLU A 37 1.79 1.99 0.35
C GLU A 37 0.28 1.91 0.02
N ARG A 38 -0.07 1.54 -1.21
CA ARG A 38 -1.46 1.34 -1.62
C ARG A 38 -2.17 0.25 -0.82
N ALA A 39 -1.47 -0.86 -0.52
CA ALA A 39 -2.01 -1.94 0.29
C ALA A 39 -2.23 -1.49 1.75
N SER A 40 -1.28 -0.75 2.33
CA SER A 40 -1.41 -0.18 3.67
C SER A 40 -2.56 0.81 3.79
N ILE A 41 -2.79 1.65 2.77
CA ILE A 41 -3.93 2.57 2.73
C ILE A 41 -5.26 1.80 2.72
N LYS A 42 -5.38 0.73 1.92
CA LYS A 42 -6.58 -0.10 1.88
C LYS A 42 -6.85 -0.85 3.18
N GLU A 43 -5.82 -1.35 3.87
CA GLU A 43 -6.02 -1.96 5.19
C GLU A 43 -6.43 -0.93 6.24
N LEU A 44 -5.91 0.29 6.15
CA LEU A 44 -6.33 1.39 7.02
C LEU A 44 -7.80 1.76 6.77
N GLU A 45 -8.20 1.82 5.50
CA GLU A 45 -9.58 2.09 5.07
C GLU A 45 -10.56 1.01 5.54
N ALA A 46 -10.19 -0.28 5.47
CA ALA A 46 -10.99 -1.37 6.03
C ALA A 46 -11.11 -1.28 7.56
N ARG A 47 -10.05 -0.83 8.25
CA ARG A 47 -10.08 -0.60 9.70
C ARG A 47 -10.95 0.61 10.08
N TRP A 48 -10.95 1.66 9.27
CA TRP A 48 -11.71 2.89 9.51
C TRP A 48 -13.19 2.73 9.17
N ASN A 49 -13.52 2.03 8.09
CA ASN A 49 -14.90 1.70 7.73
C ASN A 49 -15.61 0.89 8.82
N ARG A 50 -14.88 0.05 9.57
CA ARG A 50 -15.43 -0.66 10.74
C ARG A 50 -15.80 0.28 11.89
N ILE A 51 -15.08 1.38 12.09
CA ILE A 51 -15.37 2.34 13.17
C ILE A 51 -16.58 3.20 12.80
N LEU A 52 -16.68 3.62 11.52
CA LEU A 52 -17.80 4.40 11.00
C LEU A 52 -19.14 3.64 10.96
N GLU A 53 -19.12 2.31 10.96
CA GLU A 53 -20.34 1.49 10.95
C GLU A 53 -20.97 1.36 12.36
N ASP A 54 -20.18 1.53 13.42
CA ASP A 54 -20.60 1.30 14.82
C ASP A 54 -20.69 2.58 15.68
N GLU A 55 -20.11 3.72 15.26
CA GLU A 55 -20.15 4.99 16.03
C GLU A 55 -21.12 6.01 15.43
N GLU A 56 -22.18 6.32 16.17
CA GLU A 56 -23.09 7.43 15.87
C GLU A 56 -22.34 8.76 16.04
N PHE A 57 -22.33 9.58 15.00
CA PHE A 57 -21.70 10.90 15.04
C PHE A 57 -22.40 11.79 16.08
N ILE A 58 -21.69 12.20 17.13
CA ILE A 58 -22.19 13.17 18.12
C ILE A 58 -21.62 14.56 17.77
N PRO A 59 -22.47 15.53 17.36
CA PRO A 59 -22.04 16.91 17.16
C PRO A 59 -21.50 17.52 18.46
N LEU A 60 -20.51 18.40 18.34
CA LEU A 60 -19.90 19.09 19.50
C LEU A 60 -20.90 19.94 20.31
N ASP A 61 -22.03 20.31 19.71
CA ASP A 61 -23.09 21.08 20.36
C ASP A 61 -23.97 20.22 21.31
N GLU A 62 -23.81 18.89 21.29
CA GLU A 62 -24.53 17.93 22.13
C GLU A 62 -23.69 17.39 23.32
N LEU A 63 -22.52 17.98 23.57
CA LEU A 63 -21.55 17.60 24.60
C LEU A 63 -21.69 18.40 25.91
#